data_AF-A0A285M371-F1
#
_entry.id   AF-A0A285M371-F1
#
_cell.length_a   1.000
_cell.length_b   1.000
_cell.length_c   1.000
_cell.angle_alpha   90.00
_cell.angle_beta   90.00
_cell.angle_gamma   90.00
#
_symmetry.space_group_name_H-M   'P 1'
#
loop_
_entity.id
_entity.type
_entity.pdbx_description
1 polymer ?
#
loop_
_entity_poly.entity_id
_entity_poly.type
_entity_poly.pdbx_seq_one_letter_code
_entity_poly.pdbx_strand_id
1 'polypeptide(L)'
;MRESTGELREWIIPSAFLICAGWVIWHMPAFILDLYPPDNQSLVEILRQLHERKDVSPGLPGLFGGYADAIDWLAMVLIPVLFVWGSLTVRIAHNEFKHWRQIDRPTLFISRITMILIIAMSCIMLYEVFLRYVFEAPTLWANEMTQWLACFVFLFSGLYAMQQRCHIRIFLLYDMLSRRTQRILDVIAVIIVCIPAFFLVYGSYIQVFVNKFYKWEMYGTAFDPPLPATVLPAILIVITLIALQSVINIFSDWNEVKVLHSAAEQVDQEEIDALKRNVGVQ
;
A
#
# COMPACT_ATOMS: atom_id res chain seq x y z
N MET A 1 -26.15 -17.86 -3.09
CA MET A 1 -24.90 -17.97 -3.89
C MET A 1 -23.85 -18.52 -2.95
N ARG A 2 -23.15 -19.62 -3.27
CA ARG A 2 -22.16 -20.21 -2.36
C ARG A 2 -20.99 -19.23 -2.20
N GLU A 3 -20.90 -18.62 -1.04
CA GLU A 3 -19.81 -17.74 -0.63
C GLU A 3 -18.55 -18.58 -0.40
N SER A 4 -17.72 -18.68 -1.43
CA SER A 4 -16.40 -19.28 -1.34
C SER A 4 -15.40 -18.19 -0.96
N THR A 5 -15.34 -17.86 0.33
CA THR A 5 -14.24 -17.06 0.90
C THR A 5 -12.98 -17.94 0.99
N GLY A 6 -11.82 -17.41 0.58
CA GLY A 6 -10.54 -18.10 0.75
C GLY A 6 -10.08 -18.99 -0.41
N GLU A 7 -10.34 -18.61 -1.66
CA GLU A 7 -9.63 -19.25 -2.77
C GLU A 7 -8.13 -18.97 -2.66
N LEU A 8 -7.28 -20.00 -2.80
CA LEU A 8 -5.81 -19.90 -2.75
C LEU A 8 -5.23 -18.75 -3.59
N ARG A 9 -5.94 -18.36 -4.66
CA ARG A 9 -5.57 -17.25 -5.54
C ARG A 9 -5.50 -15.90 -4.83
N GLU A 10 -6.37 -15.66 -3.85
CA GLU A 10 -6.41 -14.42 -3.04
C GLU A 10 -5.16 -14.26 -2.17
N TRP A 11 -4.43 -15.36 -1.93
CA TRP A 11 -3.19 -15.37 -1.15
C TRP A 11 -1.97 -15.39 -2.06
N ILE A 12 -1.98 -16.24 -3.09
CA ILE A 12 -0.83 -16.47 -3.96
C ILE A 12 -0.50 -15.22 -4.78
N ILE A 13 -1.48 -14.56 -5.39
CA ILE A 13 -1.21 -13.44 -6.31
C ILE A 13 -0.62 -12.23 -5.56
N PRO A 14 -1.20 -11.76 -4.44
CA PRO A 14 -0.59 -10.67 -3.68
C PRO A 14 0.78 -11.04 -3.10
N SER A 15 0.98 -12.29 -2.68
CA SER A 15 2.27 -12.75 -2.17
C SER A 15 3.33 -12.78 -3.27
N ALA A 16 3.00 -13.30 -4.46
CA ALA A 16 3.90 -13.29 -5.61
C ALA A 16 4.25 -11.87 -6.05
N PHE A 17 3.26 -10.96 -6.04
CA PHE A 17 3.49 -9.55 -6.30
C PHE A 17 4.47 -8.94 -5.31
N LEU A 18 4.30 -9.20 -4.01
CA LEU A 18 5.21 -8.70 -2.97
C LEU A 18 6.62 -9.25 -3.08
N ILE A 19 6.78 -10.53 -3.44
CA ILE A 19 8.09 -11.13 -3.68
C ILE A 19 8.79 -10.44 -4.86
N CYS A 20 8.09 -10.25 -5.99
CA CYS A 20 8.66 -9.56 -7.14
C CYS A 20 8.97 -8.09 -6.85
N ALA A 21 8.05 -7.38 -6.18
CA ALA A 21 8.23 -5.99 -5.80
C ALA A 21 9.39 -5.82 -4.80
N GLY A 22 9.48 -6.69 -3.80
CA GLY A 22 10.59 -6.73 -2.85
C GLY A 22 11.92 -7.02 -3.53
N TRP A 23 11.93 -7.95 -4.49
CA TRP A 23 13.12 -8.27 -5.29
C TRP A 23 13.62 -7.05 -6.07
N VAL A 24 12.73 -6.40 -6.82
CA VAL A 24 13.06 -5.22 -7.64
C VAL A 24 13.47 -4.04 -6.77
N ILE A 25 12.82 -3.84 -5.62
CA ILE A 25 13.24 -2.81 -4.66
C ILE A 25 14.67 -3.11 -4.18
N TRP A 26 14.96 -4.36 -3.83
CA TRP A 26 16.29 -4.72 -3.33
C TRP A 26 17.40 -4.53 -4.37
N HIS A 27 17.11 -4.86 -5.64
CA HIS A 27 18.05 -4.74 -6.76
C HIS A 27 17.94 -3.42 -7.54
N MET A 28 17.19 -2.43 -7.04
CA MET A 28 16.99 -1.15 -7.73
C MET A 28 18.28 -0.42 -8.16
N PRO A 29 19.40 -0.46 -7.40
CA PRO A 29 20.66 0.13 -7.84
C PRO A 29 21.13 -0.39 -9.21
N ALA A 30 20.95 -1.68 -9.52
CA ALA A 30 21.31 -2.26 -10.80
C ALA A 30 20.47 -1.65 -11.94
N PHE A 31 19.16 -1.52 -11.72
CA PHE A 31 18.27 -0.87 -12.68
C PHE A 31 18.58 0.60 -12.89
N ILE A 32 18.94 1.34 -11.83
CA ILE A 32 19.34 2.75 -11.96
C ILE A 32 20.60 2.85 -12.84
N LEU A 33 21.61 2.00 -12.60
CA LEU A 33 22.82 1.98 -13.40
C LEU A 33 22.56 1.63 -14.88
N ASP A 34 21.63 0.72 -15.16
CA ASP A 34 21.34 0.27 -16.53
C ASP A 34 20.40 1.20 -17.30
N LEU A 35 19.32 1.68 -16.66
CA LEU A 35 18.27 2.46 -17.32
C LEU A 35 18.54 3.96 -17.28
N TYR A 36 19.19 4.45 -16.23
CA TYR A 36 19.38 5.87 -16.01
C TYR A 36 20.69 6.15 -15.24
N PRO A 37 21.86 5.85 -15.86
CA PRO A 37 23.15 5.98 -15.19
C PRO A 37 23.43 7.43 -14.78
N PRO A 38 23.91 7.68 -13.55
CA PRO A 38 24.32 9.02 -13.13
C PRO A 38 25.49 9.61 -13.91
N ASP A 39 25.39 10.90 -14.23
CA ASP A 39 26.49 11.67 -14.84
C ASP A 39 27.71 11.80 -13.91
N ASN A 40 27.48 11.77 -12.59
CA ASN A 40 28.54 11.88 -11.60
C ASN A 40 29.18 10.52 -11.33
N GLN A 41 30.45 10.38 -11.71
CA GLN A 41 31.26 9.17 -11.48
C GLN A 41 31.26 8.71 -10.02
N SER A 42 31.26 9.64 -9.06
CA SER A 42 31.22 9.28 -7.64
C SER A 42 29.91 8.59 -7.27
N LEU A 43 28.78 8.99 -7.87
CA LEU A 43 27.48 8.38 -7.56
C LEU A 43 27.33 7.02 -8.23
N VAL A 44 27.86 6.88 -9.45
CA VAL A 44 27.94 5.58 -10.14
C VAL A 44 28.70 4.57 -9.27
N GLU A 45 29.84 4.97 -8.71
CA GLU A 45 30.65 4.08 -7.87
C GLU A 45 29.92 3.69 -6.58
N ILE A 46 29.22 4.63 -5.94
CA ILE A 46 28.41 4.34 -4.75
C ILE A 46 27.32 3.31 -5.07
N LEU A 47 26.58 3.51 -6.16
CA LEU A 47 25.51 2.59 -6.57
C LEU A 47 26.05 1.21 -6.95
N ARG A 48 27.20 1.16 -7.65
CA ARG A 48 27.88 -0.08 -8.01
C ARG A 48 28.30 -0.87 -6.77
N GLN A 49 28.97 -0.22 -5.84
CA GLN A 49 29.36 -0.86 -4.57
C GLN A 49 28.15 -1.33 -3.76
N LEU A 50 27.06 -0.58 -3.81
CA LEU A 50 25.82 -0.95 -3.14
C LEU A 50 25.19 -2.20 -3.77
N HIS A 51 25.12 -2.26 -5.10
CA HIS A 51 24.68 -3.43 -5.84
C HIS A 51 25.56 -4.65 -5.52
N GLU A 52 26.88 -4.53 -5.66
CA GLU A 52 27.82 -5.63 -5.39
C GLU A 52 27.70 -6.21 -3.96
N ARG A 53 27.40 -5.35 -2.97
CA ARG A 53 27.23 -5.79 -1.57
C ARG A 53 25.89 -6.45 -1.29
N LYS A 54 24.84 -6.07 -2.02
CA LYS A 54 23.45 -6.47 -1.73
C LYS A 54 22.85 -7.40 -2.77
N ASP A 55 23.59 -7.73 -3.80
CA ASP A 55 23.19 -8.69 -4.83
C ASP A 55 22.88 -10.06 -4.23
N VAL A 56 21.71 -10.59 -4.59
CA VAL A 56 21.19 -11.87 -4.10
C VAL A 56 21.37 -12.98 -5.15
N SER A 57 21.73 -12.63 -6.39
CA SER A 57 21.99 -13.55 -7.50
C SER A 57 23.45 -13.47 -8.01
N PRO A 58 24.45 -13.68 -7.12
CA PRO A 58 25.84 -13.46 -7.47
C PRO A 58 26.31 -14.37 -8.60
N GLY A 59 27.00 -13.77 -9.57
CA GLY A 59 27.62 -14.46 -10.70
C GLY A 59 26.73 -14.64 -11.93
N LEU A 60 25.49 -14.16 -11.90
CA LEU A 60 24.71 -14.00 -13.13
C LEU A 60 25.16 -12.73 -13.87
N PRO A 61 25.48 -12.82 -15.17
CA PRO A 61 25.81 -11.63 -15.95
C PRO A 61 24.55 -10.81 -16.25
N GLY A 62 24.69 -9.49 -16.33
CA GLY A 62 23.60 -8.62 -16.74
C GLY A 62 23.09 -8.96 -18.14
N LEU A 63 21.77 -9.03 -18.29
CA LEU A 63 21.12 -9.59 -19.49
C LEU A 63 21.46 -8.82 -20.77
N PHE A 64 21.66 -7.50 -20.65
CA PHE A 64 21.94 -6.59 -21.77
C PHE A 64 23.34 -5.97 -21.70
N GLY A 65 24.28 -6.65 -21.04
CA GLY A 65 25.64 -6.13 -20.81
C GLY A 65 25.71 -5.05 -19.72
N GLY A 66 24.67 -4.93 -18.91
CA GLY A 66 24.58 -4.06 -17.73
C GLY A 66 24.80 -4.82 -16.42
N TYR A 67 24.20 -4.30 -15.35
CA TYR A 67 24.25 -4.85 -14.00
C TYR A 67 23.04 -5.73 -13.68
N ALA A 68 21.84 -5.40 -14.20
CA ALA A 68 20.62 -6.13 -13.89
C ALA A 68 20.55 -7.46 -14.67
N ASP A 69 20.38 -8.55 -13.95
CA ASP A 69 20.40 -9.91 -14.49
C ASP A 69 19.03 -10.37 -15.03
N ALA A 70 18.97 -11.58 -15.58
CA ALA A 70 17.73 -12.10 -16.15
C ALA A 70 16.59 -12.26 -15.13
N ILE A 71 16.89 -12.53 -13.85
CA ILE A 71 15.91 -12.65 -12.77
C ILE A 71 15.37 -11.28 -12.41
N ASP A 72 16.23 -10.27 -12.36
CA ASP A 72 15.83 -8.88 -12.13
C ASP A 72 14.82 -8.42 -13.19
N TRP A 73 15.15 -8.59 -14.47
CA TRP A 73 14.25 -8.22 -15.57
C TRP A 73 12.93 -8.99 -15.52
N LEU A 74 12.98 -10.30 -15.21
CA LEU A 74 11.77 -11.12 -15.05
C LEU A 74 10.89 -10.59 -13.91
N ALA A 75 11.47 -10.32 -12.75
CA ALA A 75 10.75 -9.77 -11.61
C ALA A 75 10.10 -8.42 -11.95
N MET A 76 10.83 -7.53 -12.64
CA MET A 76 10.32 -6.22 -13.05
C MET A 76 9.14 -6.32 -14.03
N VAL A 77 9.17 -7.27 -14.97
CA VAL A 77 8.06 -7.51 -15.91
C VAL A 77 6.88 -8.19 -15.22
N LEU A 78 7.12 -9.06 -14.24
CA LEU A 78 6.06 -9.75 -13.51
C LEU A 78 5.23 -8.80 -12.62
N ILE A 79 5.82 -7.73 -12.09
CA ILE A 79 5.10 -6.74 -11.26
C ILE A 79 3.83 -6.21 -11.93
N PRO A 80 3.87 -5.57 -13.12
CA PRO A 80 2.67 -5.05 -13.77
C PRO A 80 1.71 -6.17 -14.18
N VAL A 81 2.22 -7.33 -14.60
CA VAL A 81 1.38 -8.49 -14.96
C VAL A 81 0.58 -8.98 -13.75
N LEU A 82 1.25 -9.19 -12.61
CA LEU A 82 0.63 -9.62 -11.36
C LEU A 82 -0.30 -8.56 -10.80
N PHE A 83 0.05 -7.26 -10.93
CA PHE A 83 -0.80 -6.17 -10.48
C PHE A 83 -2.11 -6.11 -11.27
N VAL A 84 -2.03 -6.15 -12.60
CA VAL A 84 -3.21 -6.14 -13.47
C VAL A 84 -4.04 -7.40 -13.24
N TRP A 85 -3.41 -8.58 -13.21
CA TRP A 85 -4.12 -9.83 -12.99
C TRP A 85 -4.77 -9.90 -11.61
N GLY A 86 -4.05 -9.49 -10.57
CA GLY A 86 -4.56 -9.36 -9.20
C GLY A 86 -5.74 -8.40 -9.11
N SER A 87 -5.63 -7.21 -9.72
CA SER A 87 -6.72 -6.23 -9.78
C SER A 87 -7.96 -6.76 -10.51
N LEU A 88 -7.78 -7.56 -11.57
CA LEU A 88 -8.90 -8.13 -12.32
C LEU A 88 -9.58 -9.30 -11.58
N THR A 89 -8.84 -10.00 -10.73
CA THR A 89 -9.32 -11.20 -10.01
C THR A 89 -9.76 -10.93 -8.58
N VAL A 90 -9.52 -9.72 -8.06
CA VAL A 90 -9.85 -9.36 -6.69
C VAL A 90 -11.35 -9.55 -6.41
N ARG A 91 -11.64 -10.22 -5.30
CA ARG A 91 -12.99 -10.42 -4.79
C ARG A 91 -13.20 -9.60 -3.53
N ILE A 92 -14.44 -9.19 -3.36
CA ILE A 92 -14.84 -8.36 -2.23
C ILE A 92 -15.19 -9.24 -1.06
N ALA A 93 -14.65 -8.87 0.09
CA ALA A 93 -14.93 -9.55 1.34
C ALA A 93 -16.26 -9.04 1.92
N HIS A 94 -16.87 -9.84 2.79
CA HIS A 94 -18.20 -9.58 3.34
C HIS A 94 -18.33 -8.19 4.01
N ASN A 95 -17.28 -7.78 4.73
CA ASN A 95 -17.25 -6.54 5.52
C ASN A 95 -16.77 -5.31 4.71
N GLU A 96 -16.63 -5.44 3.39
CA GLU A 96 -16.19 -4.36 2.52
C GLU A 96 -17.36 -3.60 1.91
N PHE A 97 -17.12 -2.33 1.58
CA PHE A 97 -18.09 -1.42 0.99
C PHE A 97 -18.71 -1.99 -0.29
N LYS A 98 -20.02 -2.23 -0.25
CA LYS A 98 -20.76 -2.99 -1.28
C LYS A 98 -20.99 -2.22 -2.58
N HIS A 99 -20.97 -0.88 -2.57
CA HIS A 99 -21.23 -0.03 -3.74
C HIS A 99 -19.96 0.37 -4.51
N TRP A 100 -19.01 -0.54 -4.59
CA TRP A 100 -17.77 -0.34 -5.34
C TRP A 100 -18.00 -0.34 -6.87
N ARG A 101 -17.09 0.29 -7.60
CA ARG A 101 -17.05 0.26 -9.07
C ARG A 101 -15.81 -0.46 -9.57
N GLN A 102 -15.79 -0.84 -10.85
CA GLN A 102 -14.61 -1.46 -11.47
C GLN A 102 -13.33 -0.61 -11.35
N ILE A 103 -13.47 0.70 -11.21
CA ILE A 103 -12.37 1.65 -11.01
C ILE A 103 -11.68 1.44 -9.65
N ASP A 104 -12.38 0.88 -8.66
CA ASP A 104 -11.85 0.63 -7.31
C ASP A 104 -11.03 -0.68 -7.23
N ARG A 105 -11.01 -1.50 -8.29
CA ARG A 105 -10.27 -2.77 -8.35
C ARG A 105 -8.81 -2.66 -7.94
N PRO A 106 -8.02 -1.68 -8.43
CA PRO A 106 -6.63 -1.55 -8.05
C PRO A 106 -6.47 -1.26 -6.55
N THR A 107 -7.33 -0.42 -5.99
CA THR A 107 -7.32 -0.10 -4.55
C THR A 107 -7.67 -1.32 -3.69
N LEU A 108 -8.65 -2.13 -4.13
CA LEU A 108 -8.96 -3.40 -3.47
C LEU A 108 -7.82 -4.41 -3.55
N PHE A 109 -7.10 -4.47 -4.68
CA PHE A 109 -5.93 -5.34 -4.77
C PHE A 109 -4.79 -4.89 -3.83
N ILE A 110 -4.57 -3.57 -3.71
CA ILE A 110 -3.63 -2.99 -2.75
C ILE A 110 -3.99 -3.38 -1.30
N SER A 111 -5.28 -3.51 -0.97
CA SER A 111 -5.67 -3.98 0.37
C SER A 111 -5.30 -5.45 0.62
N ARG A 112 -5.39 -6.31 -0.41
CA ARG A 112 -4.91 -7.71 -0.32
C ARG A 112 -3.40 -7.79 -0.16
N ILE A 113 -2.65 -6.92 -0.83
CA ILE A 113 -1.21 -6.76 -0.61
C ILE A 113 -0.94 -6.36 0.85
N THR A 114 -1.70 -5.39 1.37
CA THR A 114 -1.56 -4.89 2.75
C THR A 114 -1.83 -5.99 3.79
N MET A 115 -2.80 -6.86 3.53
CA MET A 115 -3.08 -8.03 4.37
C MET A 115 -1.84 -8.93 4.50
N ILE A 116 -1.18 -9.26 3.38
CA ILE A 116 0.04 -10.09 3.41
C ILE A 116 1.18 -9.37 4.14
N LEU A 117 1.32 -8.05 3.96
CA LEU A 117 2.33 -7.26 4.67
C LEU A 117 2.15 -7.27 6.20
N ILE A 118 0.90 -7.18 6.69
CA ILE A 118 0.59 -7.26 8.12
C ILE A 118 0.98 -8.63 8.68
N ILE A 119 0.67 -9.71 7.95
CA ILE A 119 1.04 -11.07 8.33
C ILE A 119 2.56 -11.22 8.37
N ALA A 120 3.26 -10.78 7.32
CA ALA A 120 4.72 -10.82 7.25
C ALA A 120 5.37 -10.05 8.42
N MET A 121 4.90 -8.84 8.69
CA MET A 121 5.37 -8.01 9.82
C MET A 121 5.15 -8.72 11.17
N SER A 122 3.98 -9.33 11.37
CA SER A 122 3.66 -10.09 12.58
C SER A 122 4.60 -11.30 12.74
N CYS A 123 4.86 -12.04 11.67
CA CYS A 123 5.79 -13.17 11.67
C CYS A 123 7.23 -12.73 12.00
N ILE A 124 7.71 -11.62 11.43
CA ILE A 124 9.05 -11.08 11.73
C ILE A 124 9.15 -10.66 13.20
N MET A 125 8.13 -10.00 13.74
CA MET A 125 8.12 -9.61 15.16
C MET A 125 8.09 -10.82 16.09
N LEU A 126 7.28 -11.84 15.79
CA LEU A 126 7.26 -13.09 16.57
C LEU A 126 8.62 -13.80 16.52
N TYR A 127 9.25 -13.84 15.34
CA TYR A 127 10.59 -14.39 15.17
C TYR A 127 11.64 -13.65 16.02
N GLU A 128 11.62 -12.31 16.00
CA GLU A 128 12.54 -11.50 16.80
C GLU A 128 12.32 -11.69 18.31
N VAL A 129 11.07 -11.71 18.77
CA VAL A 129 10.73 -11.99 20.17
C VAL A 129 11.26 -13.37 20.58
N PHE A 130 11.05 -14.39 19.75
CA PHE A 130 11.53 -15.73 20.01
C PHE A 130 13.07 -15.78 20.10
N LEU A 131 13.78 -15.24 19.12
CA LEU A 131 15.25 -15.20 19.14
C LEU A 131 15.82 -14.43 20.34
N ARG A 132 15.23 -13.28 20.64
CA ARG A 132 15.71 -12.41 21.71
C ARG A 132 15.52 -13.02 23.09
N TYR A 133 14.36 -13.61 23.36
CA TYR A 133 14.02 -14.07 24.70
C TYR A 133 14.31 -15.56 24.94
N VAL A 134 14.35 -16.38 23.89
CA VAL A 134 14.64 -17.82 24.02
C VAL A 134 16.10 -18.14 23.74
N PHE A 135 16.70 -17.48 22.74
CA PHE A 135 18.09 -17.75 22.33
C PHE A 135 19.08 -16.66 22.72
N GLU A 136 18.62 -15.58 23.36
CA GLU A 136 19.44 -14.43 23.74
C GLU A 136 20.24 -13.83 22.55
N ALA A 137 19.71 -13.99 21.33
CA ALA A 137 20.39 -13.64 20.07
C ALA A 137 19.54 -12.63 19.27
N PRO A 138 19.50 -11.35 19.66
CA PRO A 138 18.70 -10.33 18.98
C PRO A 138 19.19 -10.12 17.54
N THR A 139 18.27 -9.89 16.59
CA THR A 139 18.66 -9.65 15.20
C THR A 139 18.90 -8.18 14.92
N LEU A 140 19.80 -7.91 13.96
CA LEU A 140 20.10 -6.54 13.51
C LEU A 140 19.05 -5.98 12.54
N TRP A 141 18.22 -6.84 11.93
CA TRP A 141 17.37 -6.48 10.80
C TRP A 141 15.88 -6.43 11.14
N ALA A 142 15.39 -7.21 12.12
CA ALA A 142 13.95 -7.39 12.30
C ALA A 142 13.22 -6.10 12.69
N ASN A 143 13.82 -5.27 13.55
CA ASN A 143 13.23 -3.99 13.96
C ASN A 143 13.09 -3.02 12.78
N GLU A 144 14.13 -2.88 11.98
CA GLU A 144 14.11 -1.96 10.85
C GLU A 144 13.24 -2.49 9.70
N MET A 145 13.23 -3.81 9.46
CA MET A 145 12.32 -4.44 8.50
C MET A 145 10.86 -4.22 8.89
N THR A 146 10.50 -4.43 10.15
CA THR A 146 9.11 -4.24 10.60
C THR A 146 8.69 -2.78 10.55
N GLN A 147 9.57 -1.85 10.90
CA GLN A 147 9.35 -0.42 10.69
C GLN A 147 9.14 -0.09 9.22
N TRP A 148 9.94 -0.67 8.32
CA TRP A 148 9.84 -0.43 6.89
C TRP A 148 8.51 -0.96 6.32
N LEU A 149 8.10 -2.19 6.69
CA LEU A 149 6.81 -2.76 6.31
C LEU A 149 5.64 -1.94 6.89
N ALA A 150 5.76 -1.48 8.14
CA ALA A 150 4.72 -0.67 8.81
C ALA A 150 4.45 0.63 8.04
N CYS A 151 5.48 1.27 7.47
CA CYS A 151 5.29 2.45 6.62
C CYS A 151 4.39 2.14 5.41
N PHE A 152 4.62 1.03 4.70
CA PHE A 152 3.78 0.65 3.57
C PHE A 152 2.37 0.25 4.00
N VAL A 153 2.23 -0.50 5.09
CA VAL A 153 0.92 -0.85 5.67
C VAL A 153 0.13 0.42 5.99
N PHE A 154 0.74 1.40 6.64
CA PHE A 154 0.09 2.67 6.96
C PHE A 154 -0.40 3.40 5.70
N LEU A 155 0.45 3.52 4.69
CA LEU A 155 0.11 4.22 3.44
C LEU A 155 -1.02 3.52 2.70
N PHE A 156 -0.89 2.22 2.46
CA PHE A 156 -1.90 1.45 1.73
C PHE A 156 -3.22 1.35 2.48
N SER A 157 -3.19 1.28 3.81
CA SER A 157 -4.39 1.35 4.65
C SER A 157 -5.11 2.69 4.51
N GLY A 158 -4.40 3.81 4.35
CA GLY A 158 -5.00 5.12 4.08
C GLY A 158 -5.75 5.16 2.75
N LEU A 159 -5.15 4.61 1.69
CA LEU A 159 -5.80 4.49 0.38
C LEU A 159 -7.05 3.59 0.44
N TYR A 160 -6.92 2.45 1.11
CA TYR A 160 -8.03 1.52 1.31
C TYR A 160 -9.16 2.14 2.14
N ALA A 161 -8.86 2.83 3.24
CA ALA A 161 -9.85 3.51 4.06
C ALA A 161 -10.63 4.59 3.28
N MET A 162 -9.96 5.32 2.39
CA MET A 162 -10.61 6.28 1.48
C MET A 162 -11.58 5.59 0.53
N GLN A 163 -11.21 4.44 -0.03
CA GLN A 163 -12.10 3.65 -0.88
C GLN A 163 -13.29 3.08 -0.10
N GLN A 164 -13.08 2.66 1.14
CA GLN A 164 -14.11 2.10 2.02
C GLN A 164 -15.04 3.13 2.68
N ARG A 165 -14.83 4.44 2.45
CA ARG A 165 -15.60 5.54 3.08
C ARG A 165 -15.54 5.54 4.61
N CYS A 166 -14.47 5.03 5.22
CA CYS A 166 -14.34 4.89 6.68
C CYS A 166 -14.05 6.21 7.43
N HIS A 167 -14.04 7.36 6.75
CA HIS A 167 -13.83 8.63 7.42
C HIS A 167 -15.02 8.98 8.32
N ILE A 168 -14.71 9.43 9.54
CA ILE A 168 -15.72 9.83 10.52
C ILE A 168 -16.60 10.94 9.91
N ARG A 169 -17.90 10.64 9.76
CA ARG A 169 -18.92 11.58 9.27
C ARG A 169 -19.99 11.73 10.35
N ILE A 170 -20.36 12.96 10.68
CA ILE A 170 -21.48 13.24 11.58
C ILE A 170 -22.77 13.13 10.76
N PHE A 171 -23.32 11.92 10.68
CA PHE A 171 -24.52 11.63 9.89
C PHE A 171 -25.73 12.46 10.30
N LEU A 172 -25.91 12.70 11.60
CA LEU A 172 -27.09 13.43 12.12
C LEU A 172 -27.14 14.87 11.60
N LEU A 173 -26.01 15.59 11.60
CA LEU A 173 -25.93 16.93 11.03
C LEU A 173 -26.01 16.89 9.50
N TYR A 174 -25.35 15.92 8.86
CA TYR A 174 -25.33 15.79 7.41
C TYR A 174 -26.73 15.48 6.84
N ASP A 175 -27.52 14.66 7.52
CA ASP A 175 -28.86 14.24 7.09
C ASP A 175 -29.91 15.32 7.29
N MET A 176 -29.68 16.30 8.17
CA MET A 176 -30.53 17.49 8.29
C MET A 176 -30.36 18.47 7.11
N LEU A 177 -29.28 18.36 6.34
CA LEU A 177 -28.99 19.28 5.24
C LEU A 177 -29.76 18.94 3.95
N SER A 178 -30.01 19.98 3.15
CA SER A 178 -30.53 19.83 1.80
C SER A 178 -29.53 19.08 0.90
N ARG A 179 -30.01 18.35 -0.12
CA ARG A 179 -29.14 17.60 -1.04
C ARG A 179 -28.13 18.49 -1.77
N ARG A 180 -28.48 19.75 -2.02
CA ARG A 180 -27.56 20.73 -2.64
C ARG A 180 -26.43 21.08 -1.68
N THR A 181 -26.74 21.33 -0.41
CA THR A 181 -25.74 21.66 0.61
C THR A 181 -24.81 20.48 0.89
N GLN A 182 -25.34 19.26 0.94
CA GLN A 182 -24.54 18.03 1.07
C GLN A 182 -23.48 17.94 -0.03
N ARG A 183 -23.88 18.09 -1.31
CA ARG A 183 -22.96 18.05 -2.45
C ARG A 183 -21.87 19.14 -2.39
N ILE A 184 -22.22 20.35 -1.95
CA ILE A 184 -21.24 21.43 -1.78
C ILE A 184 -20.22 21.04 -0.71
N LEU A 185 -20.66 20.50 0.42
CA LEU A 185 -19.76 20.05 1.50
C LEU A 185 -18.87 18.90 1.05
N ASP A 186 -19.39 17.94 0.28
CA ASP A 186 -18.60 16.84 -0.27
C ASP A 186 -17.49 17.37 -1.19
N VAL A 187 -17.83 18.30 -2.10
CA VAL A 187 -16.86 18.96 -2.99
C VAL A 187 -15.81 19.72 -2.20
N ILE A 188 -16.20 20.47 -1.16
CA ILE A 188 -15.27 21.17 -0.27
C ILE A 188 -14.33 20.17 0.40
N ALA A 189 -14.85 19.05 0.91
CA ALA A 189 -14.04 18.01 1.55
C ALA A 189 -12.98 17.43 0.60
N VAL A 190 -13.35 17.17 -0.66
CA VAL A 190 -12.38 16.70 -1.67
C VAL A 190 -11.36 17.77 -2.02
N ILE A 191 -11.76 19.04 -2.13
CA ILE A 191 -10.81 20.14 -2.35
C ILE A 191 -9.80 20.22 -1.18
N ILE A 192 -10.27 20.09 0.06
CA ILE A 192 -9.42 20.08 1.26
C ILE A 192 -8.45 18.89 1.27
N VAL A 193 -8.78 17.76 0.64
CA VAL A 193 -7.86 16.63 0.46
C VAL A 193 -6.87 16.89 -0.69
N CYS A 194 -7.36 17.38 -1.83
CA CYS A 194 -6.57 17.54 -3.06
C CYS A 194 -5.54 18.68 -2.99
N ILE A 195 -5.88 19.80 -2.36
CA ILE A 195 -4.97 20.96 -2.25
C ILE A 195 -3.67 20.61 -1.51
N PRO A 196 -3.71 20.11 -0.25
CA PRO A 196 -2.47 19.75 0.45
C PRO A 196 -1.75 18.59 -0.22
N ALA A 197 -2.45 17.63 -0.82
CA ALA A 197 -1.82 16.58 -1.61
C ALA A 197 -1.01 17.15 -2.79
N PHE A 198 -1.58 18.10 -3.53
CA PHE A 198 -0.89 18.78 -4.63
C PHE A 198 0.36 19.53 -4.15
N PHE A 199 0.23 20.37 -3.11
CA PHE A 199 1.37 21.12 -2.59
C PHE A 199 2.46 20.23 -2.00
N LEU A 200 2.10 19.13 -1.34
CA LEU A 200 3.06 18.17 -0.81
C LEU A 200 3.86 17.51 -1.94
N VAL A 201 3.19 17.05 -2.99
CA VAL A 201 3.84 16.44 -4.16
C VAL A 201 4.73 17.46 -4.88
N TYR A 202 4.20 18.65 -5.16
CA TYR A 202 4.95 19.70 -5.85
C TYR A 202 6.19 20.14 -5.06
N GLY A 203 6.03 20.43 -3.77
CA GLY A 203 7.13 20.91 -2.92
C GLY A 203 8.18 19.85 -2.62
N SER A 204 7.80 18.57 -2.61
CA SER A 204 8.71 17.47 -2.23
C SER A 204 9.31 16.74 -3.43
N TYR A 205 8.84 16.97 -4.66
CA TYR A 205 9.20 16.17 -5.84
C TYR A 205 10.72 16.03 -6.03
N ILE A 206 11.45 17.15 -6.06
CA ILE A 206 12.90 17.15 -6.27
C ILE A 206 13.60 16.44 -5.11
N GLN A 207 13.21 16.76 -3.87
CA GLN A 207 13.82 16.15 -2.70
C GLN A 207 13.60 14.63 -2.70
N VAL A 208 12.43 14.16 -3.07
CA VAL A 208 12.08 12.74 -3.00
C VAL A 208 12.66 11.95 -4.17
N PHE A 209 12.38 12.36 -5.42
CA PHE A 209 12.77 11.56 -6.59
C PHE A 209 14.23 11.76 -6.98
N VAL A 210 14.76 12.99 -6.88
CA VAL A 210 16.14 13.28 -7.29
C VAL A 210 17.14 13.02 -6.16
N ASN A 211 16.83 13.45 -4.93
CA ASN A 211 17.79 13.31 -3.84
C ASN A 211 17.70 11.97 -3.11
N LYS A 212 16.52 11.37 -2.94
CA LYS A 212 16.36 10.13 -2.18
C LYS A 212 16.30 8.89 -3.07
N PHE A 213 15.37 8.85 -4.03
CA PHE A 213 15.18 7.69 -4.90
C PHE A 213 16.34 7.50 -5.88
N TYR A 214 16.65 8.53 -6.68
CA TYR A 214 17.67 8.40 -7.73
C TYR A 214 19.08 8.12 -7.19
N LYS A 215 19.43 8.68 -6.04
CA LYS A 215 20.69 8.39 -5.35
C LYS A 215 20.65 7.08 -4.55
N TRP A 216 19.49 6.45 -4.49
CA TRP A 216 19.19 5.26 -3.69
C TRP A 216 19.67 5.38 -2.24
N GLU A 217 19.21 6.43 -1.55
CA GLU A 217 19.64 6.73 -0.19
C GLU A 217 19.19 5.65 0.82
N MET A 218 20.16 5.15 1.56
CA MET A 218 20.01 4.10 2.58
C MET A 218 19.82 4.70 3.97
N TYR A 219 19.40 3.87 4.93
CA TYR A 219 19.05 4.32 6.28
C TYR A 219 20.25 4.68 7.17
N GLY A 220 21.44 4.13 6.89
CA GLY A 220 22.69 4.43 7.60
C GLY A 220 22.93 3.59 8.86
N THR A 221 22.22 2.48 9.02
CA THR A 221 22.29 1.56 10.17
C THR A 221 23.05 0.28 9.83
N ALA A 222 23.12 -0.69 10.74
CA ALA A 222 23.83 -1.95 10.48
C ALA A 222 23.13 -2.84 9.42
N PHE A 223 21.79 -2.85 9.41
CA PHE A 223 21.01 -3.55 8.37
C PHE A 223 20.86 -2.70 7.10
N ASP A 224 20.77 -1.37 7.27
CA ASP A 224 20.83 -0.38 6.20
C ASP A 224 19.77 -0.56 5.09
N PRO A 225 18.46 -0.69 5.39
CA PRO A 225 17.45 -0.84 4.34
C PRO A 225 17.30 0.46 3.53
N PRO A 226 16.84 0.40 2.26
CA PRO A 226 16.55 1.58 1.44
C PRO A 226 15.24 2.28 1.86
N LEU A 227 15.10 2.57 3.16
CA LEU A 227 13.88 3.13 3.75
C LEU A 227 13.60 4.54 3.20
N PRO A 228 14.54 5.51 3.19
CA PRO A 228 14.29 6.84 2.61
C PRO A 228 14.02 6.78 1.11
N ALA A 229 14.80 5.98 0.37
CA ALA A 229 14.67 5.85 -1.08
C ALA A 229 13.33 5.27 -1.51
N THR A 230 12.66 4.46 -0.68
CA THR A 230 11.41 3.77 -1.07
C THR A 230 10.16 4.36 -0.42
N VAL A 231 10.21 4.68 0.88
CA VAL A 231 9.05 5.17 1.62
C VAL A 231 8.67 6.58 1.18
N LEU A 232 9.64 7.46 0.93
CA LEU A 232 9.34 8.85 0.56
C LEU A 232 8.66 8.95 -0.83
N PRO A 233 9.12 8.25 -1.88
CA PRO A 233 8.37 8.17 -3.14
C PRO A 233 7.00 7.52 -2.96
N ALA A 234 6.92 6.45 -2.16
CA ALA A 234 5.64 5.79 -1.89
C ALA A 234 4.63 6.74 -1.22
N ILE A 235 5.06 7.61 -0.30
CA ILE A 235 4.19 8.65 0.29
C ILE A 235 3.59 9.55 -0.81
N LEU A 236 4.41 10.06 -1.74
CA LEU A 236 3.94 10.96 -2.79
C LEU A 236 3.01 10.27 -3.79
N ILE A 237 3.33 9.02 -4.14
CA ILE A 237 2.49 8.20 -5.03
C ILE A 237 1.14 7.92 -4.35
N VAL A 238 1.15 7.41 -3.11
CA VAL A 238 -0.07 7.02 -2.41
C VAL A 238 -0.94 8.23 -2.06
N ILE A 239 -0.37 9.38 -1.68
CA ILE A 239 -1.19 10.57 -1.41
C ILE A 239 -1.88 11.09 -2.69
N THR A 240 -1.23 10.94 -3.84
CA THR A 240 -1.84 11.24 -5.15
C THR A 240 -2.95 10.25 -5.46
N LEU A 241 -2.76 8.95 -5.17
CA LEU A 241 -3.82 7.95 -5.31
C LEU A 241 -5.00 8.20 -4.35
N ILE A 242 -4.74 8.66 -3.11
CA ILE A 242 -5.80 9.03 -2.15
C ILE A 242 -6.60 10.23 -2.67
N ALA A 243 -5.92 11.26 -3.19
CA ALA A 243 -6.58 12.42 -3.80
C ALA A 243 -7.39 12.02 -5.04
N LEU A 244 -6.86 11.13 -5.88
CA LEU A 244 -7.60 10.60 -7.03
C LEU A 244 -8.81 9.78 -6.59
N GLN A 245 -8.66 8.90 -5.59
CA GLN A 245 -9.74 8.11 -5.03
C GLN A 245 -10.83 9.01 -4.44
N SER A 246 -10.48 10.09 -3.73
CA SER A 246 -11.47 11.02 -3.17
C SER A 246 -12.30 11.71 -4.27
N VAL A 247 -11.67 12.06 -5.40
CA VAL A 247 -12.37 12.59 -6.58
C VAL A 247 -13.28 11.54 -7.20
N ILE A 248 -12.80 10.31 -7.42
CA ILE A 248 -13.60 9.18 -7.93
C ILE A 248 -14.83 8.95 -7.04
N ASN A 249 -14.64 9.04 -5.73
CA ASN A 249 -15.70 8.84 -4.74
C ASN A 249 -16.85 9.83 -4.91
N ILE A 250 -16.55 11.13 -5.11
CA ILE A 250 -17.59 12.13 -5.40
C ILE A 250 -18.37 11.77 -6.66
N PHE A 251 -17.68 11.41 -7.74
CA PHE A 251 -18.35 11.06 -9.00
C PHE A 251 -19.16 9.78 -8.88
N SER A 252 -18.71 8.84 -8.04
CA SER A 252 -19.45 7.63 -7.75
C SER A 252 -20.76 7.92 -7.04
N ASP A 253 -20.68 8.75 -6.00
CA ASP A 253 -21.77 8.97 -5.05
C ASP A 253 -22.73 10.10 -5.52
N TRP A 254 -22.40 10.80 -6.63
CA TRP A 254 -23.10 12.00 -7.10
C TRP A 254 -24.60 11.81 -7.34
N ASN A 255 -24.95 10.66 -7.93
CA ASN A 255 -26.32 10.30 -8.31
C ASN A 255 -27.00 9.36 -7.32
N GLU A 256 -26.34 8.99 -6.22
CA GLU A 256 -26.96 8.14 -5.22
C GLU A 256 -28.13 8.86 -4.54
N VAL A 257 -29.17 8.09 -4.22
CA VAL A 257 -30.33 8.61 -3.48
C VAL A 257 -29.89 8.87 -2.05
N LYS A 258 -30.43 9.92 -1.42
CA LYS A 258 -30.16 10.22 -0.02
C LYS A 258 -30.66 9.06 0.84
N VAL A 259 -29.74 8.24 1.33
CA VAL A 259 -30.02 7.25 2.37
C VAL A 259 -30.10 8.02 3.69
N LEU A 260 -31.28 8.05 4.29
CA LEU A 260 -31.46 8.61 5.64
C LEU A 260 -30.95 7.55 6.61
N HIS A 261 -29.84 7.83 7.28
CA HIS A 261 -29.27 6.89 8.23
C HIS A 261 -30.12 7.00 9.50
N SER A 262 -31.12 6.13 9.65
CA SER A 262 -31.85 6.08 10.91
C SER A 262 -30.91 5.55 11.99
N ALA A 263 -30.95 6.13 13.19
CA ALA A 263 -30.14 5.64 14.32
C ALA A 263 -30.40 4.15 14.64
N ALA A 264 -31.51 3.59 14.17
CA ALA A 264 -31.86 2.17 14.31
C ALA A 264 -31.13 1.25 13.31
N GLU A 265 -30.67 1.74 12.15
CA GLU A 265 -29.91 0.94 11.16
C GLU A 265 -28.41 0.82 11.48
N GLN A 266 -27.88 1.69 12.35
CA GLN A 266 -26.50 1.59 12.83
C GLN A 266 -26.30 0.48 13.86
N VAL A 267 -27.39 -0.01 14.45
CA VAL A 267 -27.32 -1.16 15.33
C VAL A 267 -27.36 -2.40 14.43
N ASP A 268 -26.21 -3.03 14.25
CA ASP A 268 -26.08 -4.20 13.39
C ASP A 268 -27.08 -5.26 13.89
N GLN A 269 -28.04 -5.63 13.06
CA GLN A 269 -29.13 -6.52 13.46
C GLN A 269 -28.56 -7.87 13.93
N GLU A 270 -27.41 -8.28 13.39
CA GLU A 270 -26.64 -9.44 13.83
C GLU A 270 -26.04 -9.26 15.22
N GLU A 271 -25.61 -8.05 15.58
CA GLU A 271 -25.08 -7.72 16.90
C GLU A 271 -26.22 -7.63 17.94
N ILE A 272 -27.39 -7.09 17.56
CA ILE A 272 -28.61 -7.17 18.37
C ILE A 272 -29.01 -8.63 18.60
N ASP A 273 -29.02 -9.44 17.54
CA ASP A 273 -29.44 -10.83 17.62
C ASP A 273 -28.42 -11.68 18.40
N ALA A 274 -27.12 -11.38 18.29
CA ALA A 274 -26.08 -11.96 19.13
C ALA A 274 -26.23 -11.56 20.60
N LEU A 275 -26.54 -10.28 20.88
CA LEU A 275 -26.85 -9.79 22.22
C LEU A 275 -28.09 -10.50 22.77
N LYS A 276 -29.20 -10.52 22.04
CA LYS A 276 -30.43 -11.24 22.39
C LYS A 276 -30.18 -12.72 22.70
N ARG A 277 -29.35 -13.39 21.89
CA ARG A 277 -28.91 -14.77 22.12
C ARG A 277 -28.12 -14.93 23.41
N ASN A 278 -27.26 -13.95 23.74
CA ASN A 278 -26.49 -13.93 24.98
C ASN A 278 -27.34 -13.55 26.21
N VAL A 279 -28.41 -12.75 26.07
CA VAL A 279 -29.31 -12.36 27.17
C VAL A 279 -30.53 -13.30 27.31
N GLY A 280 -30.67 -14.31 26.46
CA GLY A 280 -31.77 -15.29 26.51
C GLY A 280 -33.13 -14.75 26.08
N VAL A 281 -33.15 -13.63 25.34
CA VAL A 281 -34.38 -13.05 24.79
C VAL A 281 -34.52 -13.54 23.36
N GLN A 282 -35.46 -14.44 23.09
CA GLN A 282 -35.84 -14.83 21.72
C GLN A 282 -36.68 -13.74 21.07
#